data_AF-A0A084SQM3-F1
#
_entry.id   AF-A0A084SQM3-F1
#
_cell.length_a   1.000
_cell.length_b   1.000
_cell.length_c   1.000
_cell.angle_alpha   90.00
_cell.angle_beta   90.00
_cell.angle_gamma   90.00
#
_symmetry.space_group_name_H-M   'P 1'
#
loop_
_entity.id
_entity.type
_entity.pdbx_description
1 polymer ?
#
loop_
_entity_poly.entity_id
_entity_poly.type
_entity_poly.pdbx_seq_one_letter_code
_entity_poly.pdbx_strand_id
1 'polypeptide(L)'
;MDWLHETAAPAVAKSPKEAKRISLDVTRANVHDVLRMLADVGRLNLVVSEEVQGTVTLSLRNVVWTEALDVVLASRGLGMERRGSILRVASLRTLQEEAEALVRLKAAKEQSAPLRTWLIPVNSARASELLPHVKGVLSPRGSVSVDVRTNTLIVTDVEAPSLP
;
A
#
# COMPACT_ATOMS: atom_id res chain seq x y z
N MET A 1 -28.19 36.24 -2.24
CA MET A 1 -27.65 35.60 -3.45
C MET A 1 -26.25 35.13 -3.12
N ASP A 2 -26.10 33.89 -2.67
CA ASP A 2 -25.59 32.77 -3.47
C ASP A 2 -24.07 32.97 -3.76
N TRP A 3 -23.14 32.05 -3.48
CA TRP A 3 -23.15 30.62 -3.74
C TRP A 3 -22.17 29.90 -2.80
N LEU A 4 -22.56 28.74 -2.27
CA LEU A 4 -21.69 27.76 -1.64
C LEU A 4 -20.84 27.08 -2.73
N HIS A 5 -19.51 27.18 -2.65
CA HIS A 5 -18.62 26.26 -3.38
C HIS A 5 -18.43 24.99 -2.54
N GLU A 6 -19.39 24.08 -2.65
CA GLU A 6 -19.20 22.67 -2.29
C GLU A 6 -18.28 22.05 -3.36
N THR A 7 -16.99 21.92 -3.05
CA THR A 7 -16.07 21.12 -3.86
C THR A 7 -16.40 19.65 -3.69
N ALA A 8 -17.40 19.17 -4.44
CA ALA A 8 -17.70 17.75 -4.53
C ALA A 8 -16.49 17.03 -5.16
N ALA A 9 -15.83 16.18 -4.36
CA ALA A 9 -14.79 15.28 -4.83
C ALA A 9 -15.31 14.42 -6.00
N PRO A 10 -14.46 14.09 -7.00
CA PRO A 10 -14.90 13.23 -8.10
C PRO A 10 -15.32 11.89 -7.55
N ALA A 11 -16.61 11.56 -7.69
CA ALA A 11 -17.12 10.22 -7.42
C ALA A 11 -16.32 9.24 -8.30
N VAL A 12 -15.49 8.41 -7.67
CA VAL A 12 -14.75 7.34 -8.32
C VAL A 12 -15.76 6.47 -9.05
N ALA A 13 -15.84 6.63 -10.37
CA ALA A 13 -16.69 5.83 -11.22
C ALA A 13 -16.19 4.38 -11.15
N LYS A 14 -16.84 3.57 -10.30
CA LYS A 14 -16.60 2.13 -10.18
C LYS A 14 -16.64 1.52 -11.58
N SER A 15 -15.62 0.73 -11.91
CA SER A 15 -15.40 0.22 -13.27
C SER A 15 -16.57 -0.65 -13.74
N PRO A 16 -16.86 -0.80 -15.06
CA PRO A 16 -17.99 -1.61 -15.55
C PRO A 16 -18.02 -3.07 -15.03
N LYS A 17 -16.86 -3.65 -14.70
CA LYS A 17 -16.75 -4.97 -14.06
C LYS A 17 -17.29 -5.02 -12.62
N GLU A 18 -17.27 -3.89 -11.93
CA GLU A 18 -17.76 -3.74 -10.56
C GLU A 18 -19.28 -3.51 -10.53
N ALA A 19 -19.97 -3.38 -11.67
CA ALA A 19 -21.40 -3.07 -11.71
C ALA A 19 -22.32 -4.31 -11.78
N LYS A 20 -21.78 -5.53 -11.85
CA LYS A 20 -22.60 -6.75 -12.00
C LYS A 20 -23.45 -6.98 -10.75
N ARG A 21 -24.76 -7.06 -10.92
CA ARG A 21 -25.71 -7.26 -9.84
C ARG A 21 -26.04 -8.74 -9.65
N ILE A 22 -26.27 -9.13 -8.41
CA ILE A 22 -26.61 -10.48 -7.98
C ILE A 22 -27.77 -10.46 -6.99
N SER A 23 -28.51 -11.55 -6.97
CA SER A 23 -29.46 -11.88 -5.92
C SER A 23 -29.07 -13.27 -5.41
N LEU A 24 -28.89 -13.41 -4.10
CA LEU A 24 -28.40 -14.63 -3.49
C LEU A 24 -29.07 -14.79 -2.13
N ASP A 25 -29.64 -15.96 -1.89
CA ASP A 25 -30.21 -16.34 -0.60
C ASP A 25 -29.54 -17.65 -0.17
N VAL A 26 -28.73 -17.59 0.89
CA VAL A 26 -28.09 -18.78 1.46
C VAL A 26 -28.22 -18.75 2.97
N THR A 27 -28.46 -19.93 3.53
CA THR A 27 -28.59 -20.13 4.97
C THR A 27 -27.56 -21.13 5.45
N ARG A 28 -26.76 -20.74 6.46
CA ARG A 28 -25.68 -21.57 7.02
C ARG A 28 -24.70 -22.12 5.96
N ALA A 29 -24.45 -21.37 4.89
CA ALA A 29 -23.50 -21.77 3.86
C ALA A 29 -22.05 -21.56 4.33
N ASN A 30 -21.12 -22.40 3.87
CA ASN A 30 -19.71 -22.23 4.18
C ASN A 30 -19.19 -20.92 3.57
N VAL A 31 -18.44 -20.14 4.35
CA VAL A 31 -17.83 -18.87 3.91
C VAL A 31 -17.00 -19.07 2.64
N HIS A 32 -16.24 -20.16 2.53
CA HIS A 32 -15.41 -20.45 1.36
C HIS A 32 -16.24 -20.56 0.08
N ASP A 33 -17.37 -21.23 0.15
CA ASP A 33 -18.23 -21.46 -1.01
C ASP A 33 -18.91 -20.16 -1.46
N VAL A 34 -19.37 -19.36 -0.50
CA VAL A 34 -19.93 -18.02 -0.78
C VAL A 34 -18.87 -17.12 -1.43
N LEU A 35 -17.66 -17.06 -0.87
CA LEU A 35 -16.57 -16.26 -1.44
C LEU A 35 -16.18 -16.72 -2.85
N ARG A 36 -16.15 -18.04 -3.09
CA ARG A 36 -15.88 -18.62 -4.41
C ARG A 36 -16.94 -18.19 -5.42
N MET A 37 -18.23 -18.32 -5.07
CA MET A 37 -19.32 -17.88 -5.94
C MET A 37 -19.22 -16.38 -6.31
N LEU A 38 -18.87 -15.53 -5.34
CA LEU A 38 -18.71 -14.09 -5.58
C LEU A 38 -17.49 -13.80 -6.48
N ALA A 39 -16.37 -14.49 -6.27
CA ALA A 39 -15.17 -14.36 -7.10
C ALA A 39 -15.41 -14.80 -8.54
N ASP A 40 -16.18 -15.87 -8.76
CA ASP A 40 -16.57 -16.36 -10.08
C ASP A 40 -17.41 -15.33 -10.84
N VAL A 41 -18.35 -14.66 -10.16
CA VAL A 41 -19.16 -13.58 -10.72
C VAL A 41 -18.28 -12.42 -11.20
N GLY A 42 -17.24 -12.07 -10.42
CA GLY A 42 -16.26 -11.03 -10.72
C GLY A 42 -15.14 -11.45 -11.70
N ARG A 43 -15.09 -12.75 -12.08
CA ARG A 43 -14.00 -13.36 -12.87
C ARG A 43 -12.61 -13.11 -12.25
N LEU A 44 -12.48 -13.36 -10.96
CA LEU A 44 -11.24 -13.24 -10.21
C LEU A 44 -10.78 -14.61 -9.71
N ASN A 45 -9.46 -14.81 -9.65
CA ASN A 45 -8.87 -15.97 -9.00
C ASN A 45 -8.91 -15.75 -7.49
N LEU A 46 -9.51 -16.67 -6.73
CA LEU A 46 -9.65 -16.56 -5.28
C LEU A 46 -8.57 -17.36 -4.55
N VAL A 47 -7.92 -16.73 -3.58
CA VAL A 47 -7.03 -17.39 -2.62
C VAL A 47 -7.56 -17.09 -1.22
N VAL A 48 -7.96 -18.10 -0.48
CA VAL A 48 -8.49 -17.96 0.88
C VAL A 48 -7.49 -18.58 1.87
N SER A 49 -7.19 -17.85 2.95
CA SER A 49 -6.32 -18.34 4.02
C SER A 49 -7.04 -19.39 4.87
N GLU A 50 -6.31 -20.36 5.45
CA GLU A 50 -6.90 -21.48 6.22
C GLU A 50 -7.70 -21.04 7.46
N GLU A 51 -7.36 -19.88 8.02
CA GLU A 51 -8.02 -19.23 9.15
C GLU A 51 -9.45 -18.77 8.85
N VAL A 52 -9.82 -18.63 7.58
CA VAL A 52 -11.17 -18.21 7.19
C VAL A 52 -12.11 -19.39 7.37
N GLN A 53 -12.86 -19.45 8.47
CA GLN A 53 -13.74 -20.59 8.76
C GLN A 53 -15.13 -20.16 9.23
N GLY A 54 -16.08 -21.08 9.09
CA GLY A 54 -17.46 -20.94 9.57
C GLY A 54 -18.50 -20.75 8.46
N THR A 55 -19.69 -20.34 8.88
CA THR A 55 -20.88 -20.31 8.02
C THR A 55 -21.58 -18.95 8.00
N VAL A 56 -22.01 -18.47 6.84
CA VAL A 56 -22.77 -17.22 6.72
C VAL A 56 -24.20 -17.51 6.28
N THR A 57 -25.12 -16.70 6.79
CA THR A 57 -26.49 -16.59 6.31
C THR A 57 -26.66 -15.20 5.73
N LEU A 58 -27.09 -15.11 4.48
CA LEU A 58 -27.25 -13.86 3.75
C LEU A 58 -28.45 -13.95 2.81
N SER A 59 -29.17 -12.84 2.68
CA SER A 59 -30.26 -12.67 1.72
C SER A 59 -30.05 -11.34 1.01
N LEU A 60 -29.69 -11.41 -0.26
CA LEU A 60 -29.32 -10.30 -1.12
C LEU A 60 -30.30 -10.24 -2.29
N ARG A 61 -30.78 -9.04 -2.61
CA ARG A 61 -31.64 -8.80 -3.78
C ARG A 61 -31.12 -7.63 -4.59
N ASN A 62 -30.74 -7.89 -5.84
CA ASN A 62 -30.27 -6.89 -6.79
C ASN A 62 -29.10 -6.03 -6.27
N VAL A 63 -28.18 -6.67 -5.54
CA VAL A 63 -27.01 -6.04 -4.92
C VAL A 63 -25.82 -6.16 -5.84
N VAL A 64 -24.94 -5.17 -5.86
CA VAL A 64 -23.70 -5.24 -6.63
C VAL A 64 -22.77 -6.30 -6.01
N TRP A 65 -22.13 -7.15 -6.81
CA TRP A 65 -21.34 -8.26 -6.27
C TRP A 65 -20.16 -7.81 -5.39
N THR A 66 -19.57 -6.64 -5.66
CA THR A 66 -18.50 -6.06 -4.82
C THR A 66 -19.03 -5.65 -3.45
N GLU A 67 -20.21 -5.02 -3.41
CA GLU A 67 -20.89 -4.67 -2.16
C GLU A 67 -21.30 -5.93 -1.38
N ALA A 68 -21.79 -6.96 -2.06
CA ALA A 68 -22.08 -8.25 -1.45
C ALA A 68 -20.83 -8.88 -0.83
N LEU A 69 -19.68 -8.82 -1.53
CA LEU A 69 -18.39 -9.29 -1.02
C LEU A 69 -17.99 -8.51 0.24
N ASP A 70 -18.07 -7.17 0.20
CA ASP A 70 -17.72 -6.32 1.34
C ASP A 70 -18.56 -6.66 2.58
N VAL A 71 -19.86 -6.88 2.42
CA VAL A 71 -20.77 -7.28 3.52
C VAL A 71 -20.39 -8.63 4.11
N VAL A 72 -20.09 -9.63 3.25
CA VAL A 72 -19.67 -10.96 3.70
C VAL A 72 -18.36 -10.87 4.48
N LEU A 73 -17.38 -10.13 3.97
CA LEU A 73 -16.10 -9.93 4.64
C LEU A 73 -16.26 -9.23 6.00
N ALA A 74 -17.03 -8.14 6.04
CA ALA A 74 -17.29 -7.38 7.26
C ALA A 74 -17.98 -8.22 8.34
N SER A 75 -18.93 -9.09 7.96
CA SER A 75 -19.67 -9.93 8.92
C SER A 75 -18.78 -10.90 9.71
N ARG A 76 -17.60 -11.23 9.18
CA ARG A 76 -16.66 -12.20 9.76
C ARG A 76 -15.31 -11.58 10.13
N GLY A 77 -15.17 -10.25 10.07
CA GLY A 77 -13.90 -9.58 10.34
C GLY A 77 -12.78 -9.99 9.36
N LEU A 78 -13.16 -10.29 8.12
CA LEU A 78 -12.24 -10.64 7.05
C LEU A 78 -11.87 -9.39 6.25
N GLY A 79 -10.69 -9.40 5.67
CA GLY A 79 -10.25 -8.42 4.71
C GLY A 79 -9.89 -9.07 3.38
N MET A 80 -9.72 -8.23 2.36
CA MET A 80 -9.28 -8.66 1.05
C MET A 80 -8.10 -7.83 0.56
N GLU A 81 -7.19 -8.47 -0.16
CA GLU A 81 -6.15 -7.82 -0.95
C GLU A 81 -6.30 -8.22 -2.41
N ARG A 82 -6.39 -7.23 -3.29
CA ARG A 82 -6.47 -7.47 -4.73
C ARG A 82 -5.13 -7.19 -5.39
N ARG A 83 -4.57 -8.18 -6.09
CA ARG A 83 -3.37 -8.05 -6.93
C ARG A 83 -3.69 -8.50 -8.35
N GLY A 84 -4.03 -7.55 -9.21
CA GLY A 84 -4.43 -7.83 -10.59
C GLY A 84 -5.72 -8.65 -10.65
N SER A 85 -5.61 -9.89 -11.13
CA SER A 85 -6.70 -10.87 -11.23
C SER A 85 -6.86 -11.76 -10.00
N ILE A 86 -5.96 -11.65 -9.02
CA ILE A 86 -5.98 -12.46 -7.81
C ILE A 86 -6.62 -11.66 -6.68
N LEU A 87 -7.62 -12.27 -6.04
CA LEU A 87 -8.27 -11.81 -4.83
C LEU A 87 -7.83 -12.71 -3.68
N ARG A 88 -7.04 -12.16 -2.76
CA ARG A 88 -6.64 -12.84 -1.53
C ARG A 88 -7.60 -12.43 -0.42
N VAL A 89 -8.13 -13.39 0.32
CA VAL A 89 -8.98 -13.18 1.51
C VAL A 89 -8.31 -13.79 2.73
N ALA A 90 -8.25 -13.02 3.80
CA ALA A 90 -7.69 -13.41 5.09
C ALA A 90 -8.43 -12.65 6.20
N SER A 91 -8.16 -12.97 7.47
CA SER A 91 -8.66 -12.18 8.58
C SER A 91 -8.05 -10.77 8.56
N LEU A 92 -8.80 -9.76 9.00
CA LEU A 92 -8.27 -8.40 9.11
C LEU A 92 -7.03 -8.34 10.00
N ARG A 93 -7.03 -9.14 11.07
CA ARG A 93 -5.91 -9.26 11.99
C ARG A 93 -4.65 -9.71 11.27
N THR A 94 -4.70 -10.82 10.52
CA THR A 94 -3.53 -11.33 9.79
C THR A 94 -3.03 -10.34 8.75
N LEU A 95 -3.93 -9.67 8.02
CA LEU A 95 -3.53 -8.64 7.05
C LEU A 95 -2.84 -7.44 7.72
N GLN A 96 -3.34 -7.01 8.88
CA GLN A 96 -2.72 -5.93 9.67
C GLN A 96 -1.35 -6.34 10.20
N GLU A 97 -1.23 -7.52 10.80
CA GLU A 97 0.02 -8.05 11.32
C GLU A 97 1.09 -8.19 10.22
N GLU A 98 0.71 -8.65 9.03
CA GLU A 98 1.60 -8.72 7.87
C GLU A 98 2.03 -7.34 7.38
N ALA A 99 1.10 -6.38 7.28
CA ALA A 99 1.43 -5.02 6.86
C ALA A 99 2.40 -4.35 7.84
N GLU A 100 2.17 -4.49 9.14
CA GLU A 100 3.07 -3.98 10.18
C GLU A 100 4.42 -4.67 10.16
N ALA A 101 4.46 -6.00 9.98
CA ALA A 101 5.70 -6.74 9.85
C ALA A 101 6.52 -6.26 8.65
N LEU A 102 5.89 -6.01 7.51
CA LEU A 102 6.54 -5.48 6.31
C LEU A 102 7.13 -4.08 6.55
N VAL A 103 6.39 -3.19 7.20
CA VAL A 103 6.89 -1.85 7.56
C VAL A 103 8.09 -1.95 8.50
N ARG A 104 8.01 -2.78 9.55
CA ARG A 104 9.12 -3.00 10.48
C ARG A 104 10.35 -3.58 9.79
N LEU A 105 10.18 -4.55 8.91
CA LEU A 105 11.27 -5.15 8.14
C LEU A 105 11.93 -4.12 7.22
N LYS A 106 11.14 -3.25 6.58
CA LYS A 106 11.68 -2.18 5.74
C LYS A 106 12.50 -1.17 6.57
N ALA A 107 11.94 -0.71 7.69
CA ALA A 107 12.65 0.20 8.60
C ALA A 107 13.94 -0.42 9.16
N ALA A 108 13.91 -1.70 9.55
CA ALA A 108 15.09 -2.41 10.04
C ALA A 108 16.16 -2.56 8.94
N LYS A 109 15.75 -2.81 7.69
CA LYS A 109 16.69 -2.84 6.55
C LYS A 109 17.33 -1.49 6.28
N GLU A 110 16.58 -0.40 6.33
CA GLU A 110 17.11 0.96 6.15
C GLU A 110 18.09 1.34 7.29
N GLN A 111 17.82 0.90 8.52
CA GLN A 111 18.71 1.11 9.67
C GLN A 111 19.97 0.23 9.65
N SER A 112 19.91 -0.94 9.03
CA SER A 112 21.06 -1.86 8.89
C SER A 112 21.79 -1.70 7.56
N ALA A 113 21.29 -0.85 6.66
CA ALA A 113 21.97 -0.55 5.41
C ALA A 113 23.38 0.00 5.69
N PRO A 114 24.42 -0.53 5.03
CA PRO A 114 25.80 -0.08 5.24
C PRO A 114 25.94 1.35 4.73
N LEU A 115 26.41 2.24 5.60
CA LEU A 115 26.79 3.59 5.21
C LEU A 115 28.02 3.52 4.31
N ARG A 116 27.97 4.21 3.18
CA ARG A 116 29.11 4.38 2.28
C ARG A 116 29.52 5.83 2.29
N THR A 117 30.82 6.07 2.20
CA THR A 117 31.38 7.42 2.15
C THR A 117 31.86 7.71 0.73
N TRP A 118 31.41 8.83 0.18
CA TRP A 118 31.81 9.37 -1.11
C TRP A 118 32.57 10.68 -0.92
N LEU A 119 33.68 10.81 -1.64
CA LEU A 119 34.48 12.02 -1.72
C LEU A 119 34.21 12.66 -3.08
N ILE A 120 33.59 13.83 -3.09
CA ILE A 120 33.15 14.50 -4.32
C ILE A 120 33.88 15.85 -4.40
N PRO A 121 34.94 15.96 -5.22
CA PRO A 121 35.63 17.22 -5.43
C PRO A 121 34.72 18.18 -6.23
N VAL A 122 34.64 19.42 -5.77
CA VAL A 122 33.81 20.46 -6.42
C VAL A 122 34.75 21.37 -7.22
N ASN A 123 34.52 21.45 -8.54
CA ASN A 123 35.39 22.24 -9.43
C ASN A 123 34.80 23.62 -9.78
N SER A 124 33.48 23.70 -9.92
CA SER A 124 32.80 24.89 -10.47
C SER A 124 32.15 25.79 -9.43
N ALA A 125 32.15 25.39 -8.16
CA ALA A 125 31.50 26.10 -7.06
C ALA A 125 32.27 25.91 -5.74
N ARG A 126 31.93 26.72 -4.72
CA ARG A 126 32.42 26.51 -3.36
C ARG A 126 31.60 25.40 -2.72
N ALA A 127 32.26 24.33 -2.25
CA ALA A 127 31.59 23.19 -1.61
C ALA A 127 30.71 23.60 -0.41
N SER A 128 31.07 24.67 0.29
CA SER A 128 30.28 25.25 1.39
C SER A 128 28.91 25.79 0.96
N GLU A 129 28.78 26.28 -0.28
CA GLU A 129 27.52 26.82 -0.81
C GLU A 129 26.55 25.69 -1.22
N LEU A 130 27.08 24.49 -1.52
CA LEU A 130 26.28 23.32 -1.91
C LEU A 130 25.75 22.52 -0.71
N LEU A 131 26.32 22.70 0.49
CA LEU A 131 25.88 22.03 1.72
C LEU A 131 24.36 22.03 1.97
N PRO A 132 23.64 23.17 1.92
CA PRO A 132 22.21 23.18 2.19
C PRO A 132 21.42 22.41 1.12
N HIS A 133 21.90 22.38 -0.13
CA HIS A 133 21.26 21.65 -1.22
C HIS A 133 21.45 20.13 -1.05
N VAL A 134 22.67 19.71 -0.70
CA VAL A 134 22.98 18.28 -0.49
C VAL A 134 22.24 17.74 0.73
N LYS A 135 22.19 18.49 1.85
CA LYS A 135 21.47 18.06 3.07
C LYS A 135 19.98 17.75 2.84
N GLY A 136 19.34 18.40 1.88
CA GLY A 136 17.92 18.16 1.56
C GLY A 136 17.65 16.85 0.80
N VAL A 137 18.69 16.24 0.23
CA VAL A 137 18.60 15.03 -0.61
C VAL A 137 19.10 13.78 0.12
N LEU A 138 19.81 13.96 1.25
CA LEU A 138 20.34 12.84 2.04
C LEU A 138 19.23 12.05 2.74
N SER A 139 19.51 10.77 2.98
CA SER A 139 18.65 9.94 3.82
C SER A 139 18.65 10.44 5.28
N PRO A 140 17.70 9.99 6.12
CA PRO A 140 17.69 10.32 7.55
C PRO A 140 18.98 9.93 8.30
N ARG A 141 19.77 9.00 7.76
CA ARG A 141 21.06 8.55 8.32
C ARG A 141 22.26 9.18 7.62
N GLY A 142 22.02 9.97 6.57
CA GLY A 142 23.04 10.62 5.79
C GLY A 142 23.67 11.80 6.52
N SER A 143 24.98 11.98 6.34
CA SER A 143 25.72 13.15 6.83
C SER A 143 26.59 13.70 5.72
N VAL A 144 26.76 15.02 5.71
CA VAL A 144 27.64 15.71 4.78
C VAL A 144 28.54 16.69 5.52
N SER A 145 29.82 16.65 5.20
CA SER A 145 30.82 17.62 5.65
C SER A 145 31.63 18.11 4.45
N VAL A 146 32.35 19.23 4.64
CA VAL A 146 33.19 19.85 3.61
C VAL A 146 34.63 19.86 4.11
N ASP A 147 35.55 19.36 3.29
CA ASP A 147 36.97 19.69 3.42
C ASP A 147 37.25 20.96 2.59
N VAL A 148 37.47 22.06 3.30
CA VAL A 148 37.70 23.39 2.70
C VAL A 148 39.06 23.47 1.99
N ARG A 149 40.06 22.70 2.46
CA ARG A 149 41.42 22.73 1.90
C ARG A 149 41.46 22.11 0.50
N THR A 150 40.63 21.09 0.25
CA THR A 150 40.56 20.38 -1.04
C THR A 150 39.26 20.64 -1.80
N ASN A 151 38.43 21.59 -1.34
CA ASN A 151 37.09 21.89 -1.87
C ASN A 151 36.28 20.61 -2.17
N THR A 152 36.27 19.68 -1.21
CA THR A 152 35.69 18.33 -1.39
C THR A 152 34.50 18.14 -0.46
N LEU A 153 33.39 17.64 -0.99
CA LEU A 153 32.25 17.17 -0.21
C LEU A 153 32.50 15.74 0.25
N ILE A 154 32.38 15.52 1.56
CA ILE A 154 32.44 14.20 2.18
C ILE A 154 31.01 13.84 2.52
N VAL A 155 30.41 12.93 1.75
CA VAL A 155 29.02 12.48 1.96
C VAL A 155 29.06 11.06 2.48
N THR A 156 28.39 10.79 3.60
CA THR A 156 28.20 9.45 4.13
C THR A 156 26.72 9.14 4.16
N ASP A 157 26.26 8.17 3.37
CA ASP A 157 24.83 7.85 3.25
C ASP A 157 24.59 6.37 2.89
N VAL A 158 23.35 5.89 2.99
CA VAL A 158 22.92 4.52 2.67
C VAL A 158 22.76 4.29 1.17
N GLU A 159 22.47 5.34 0.40
CA GLU A 159 22.36 5.34 -1.05
C GLU A 159 23.23 6.47 -1.64
N ALA A 160 23.68 6.32 -2.88
CA ALA A 160 24.51 7.34 -3.51
C ALA A 160 23.70 8.65 -3.68
N PRO A 161 24.24 9.80 -3.26
CA PRO A 161 23.55 11.08 -3.42
C PRO A 161 23.39 11.37 -4.92
N SER A 162 22.16 11.63 -5.35
CA SER A 162 21.89 12.18 -6.69
C SER A 162 22.21 13.67 -6.68
N LEU A 163 23.41 14.03 -7.16
CA LEU A 163 23.76 15.43 -7.37
C LEU A 163 23.11 15.94 -8.67
N PRO A 164 22.41 17.08 -8.65
CA PRO A 164 21.97 17.77 -9.87
C PRO A 164 23.13 18.39 -10.64
#